data_AF-A0A7S4UVP7-F1
#
_entry.id   AF-A0A7S4UVP7-F1
#
_cell.length_a   1.000
_cell.length_b   1.000
_cell.length_c   1.000
_cell.angle_alpha   90.00
_cell.angle_beta   90.00
_cell.angle_gamma   90.00
#
_symmetry.space_group_name_H-M   'P 1'
#
loop_
_entity.id
_entity.type
_entity.pdbx_description
1 polymer ?
#
loop_
_entity_poly.entity_id
_entity_poly.type
_entity_poly.pdbx_seq_one_letter_code
_entity_poly.pdbx_strand_id
1 'polypeptide(L)'
;FEDTRFLRYFFLGAKMAQLLRQFPGRGVTLLREPTARVASAYRSVLGKRLPGELTLCGGCAGPGPAQLDVGRRIVAGSLGFAQFARLEGIQNCFAKYLLGVRCLPRDAVTLAAQRLRTGFAFVGLTAKWVLSLCLFHALFTGRPPGDAEFANRHPTPRTAPPVNKSLALAGNEVDRALYAAAVAAFRRRVVENAAAIAGLG
;
A
#
# COMPACT_ATOMS: atom_id res chain seq x y z
N PHE A 1 14.10 2.45 -4.88
CA PHE A 1 13.73 1.75 -3.64
C PHE A 1 12.64 0.75 -3.95
N GLU A 2 13.06 -0.51 -4.15
CA GLU A 2 12.22 -1.60 -4.60
C GLU A 2 11.61 -2.31 -3.38
N ASP A 3 10.41 -1.91 -2.95
CA ASP A 3 9.66 -2.75 -2.01
C ASP A 3 8.99 -3.89 -2.81
N THR A 4 9.79 -4.92 -3.06
CA THR A 4 9.39 -6.15 -3.75
C THR A 4 8.57 -7.07 -2.84
N ARG A 5 8.12 -6.66 -1.64
CA ARG A 5 7.37 -7.56 -0.76
C ARG A 5 6.07 -8.03 -1.40
N PHE A 6 5.36 -7.18 -2.15
CA PHE A 6 4.21 -7.62 -2.96
C PHE A 6 4.60 -8.62 -4.07
N LEU A 7 5.80 -8.47 -4.64
CA LEU A 7 6.29 -9.20 -5.80
C LEU A 7 6.94 -10.54 -5.44
N ARG A 8 7.58 -10.64 -4.27
CA ARG A 8 8.16 -11.88 -3.73
C ARG A 8 7.11 -12.95 -3.44
N TYR A 9 5.86 -12.57 -3.16
CA TYR A 9 4.80 -13.52 -2.84
C TYR A 9 4.11 -14.14 -4.06
N PHE A 10 4.21 -13.51 -5.23
CA PHE A 10 3.49 -13.94 -6.44
C PHE A 10 4.41 -14.34 -7.59
N PHE A 11 5.63 -13.79 -7.68
CA PHE A 11 6.56 -14.07 -8.76
C PHE A 11 7.95 -14.47 -8.21
N LEU A 12 8.30 -15.74 -8.39
CA LEU A 12 9.67 -16.24 -8.18
C LEU A 12 10.67 -15.46 -9.06
N GLY A 13 11.83 -15.14 -8.48
CA GLY A 13 12.75 -14.06 -8.86
C GLY A 13 13.15 -13.91 -10.34
N ALA A 14 13.14 -14.96 -11.16
CA ALA A 14 13.54 -14.87 -12.57
C ALA A 14 12.54 -14.07 -13.44
N LYS A 15 11.22 -14.26 -13.22
CA LYS A 15 10.19 -13.53 -13.97
C LYS A 15 10.11 -12.06 -13.58
N MET A 16 10.41 -11.74 -12.31
CA MET A 16 10.44 -10.36 -11.82
C MET A 16 11.61 -9.56 -12.43
N ALA A 17 12.78 -10.18 -12.55
CA ALA A 17 13.93 -9.54 -13.21
C ALA A 17 13.62 -9.22 -14.68
N GLN A 18 12.91 -10.10 -15.39
CA GLN A 18 12.48 -9.86 -16.77
C GLN A 18 11.46 -8.72 -16.85
N LEU A 19 10.53 -8.67 -15.91
CA LEU A 19 9.54 -7.60 -15.77
C LEU A 19 10.15 -6.22 -15.52
N LEU A 20 11.11 -6.14 -14.60
CA LEU A 20 11.83 -4.89 -14.30
C LEU A 20 12.71 -4.45 -15.48
N ARG A 21 13.20 -5.39 -16.30
CA ARG A 21 13.90 -5.08 -17.57
C ARG A 21 12.97 -4.48 -18.64
N GLN A 22 11.71 -4.89 -18.70
CA GLN A 22 10.74 -4.33 -19.65
C GLN A 22 10.32 -2.90 -19.31
N PHE A 23 10.45 -2.51 -18.04
CA PHE A 23 10.06 -1.17 -17.56
C PHE A 23 11.16 -0.54 -16.70
N PRO A 24 12.33 -0.23 -17.29
CA PRO A 24 13.47 0.30 -16.54
C PRO A 24 13.08 1.59 -15.82
N GLY A 25 13.36 1.64 -14.52
CA GLY A 25 13.07 2.80 -13.68
C GLY A 25 11.61 3.00 -13.29
N ARG A 26 10.70 2.09 -13.66
CA ARG A 26 9.28 2.17 -13.26
C ARG A 26 8.95 1.18 -12.15
N GLY A 27 8.24 1.66 -11.14
CA GLY A 27 7.77 0.82 -10.04
C GLY A 27 6.52 0.01 -10.38
N VAL A 28 6.18 -0.96 -9.54
CA VAL A 28 4.86 -1.57 -9.47
C VAL A 28 4.33 -1.45 -8.05
N THR A 29 3.05 -1.15 -7.87
CA THR A 29 2.49 -0.97 -6.53
C THR A 29 1.03 -1.37 -6.46
N LEU A 30 0.61 -1.74 -5.25
CA LEU A 30 -0.78 -2.01 -4.91
C LEU A 30 -1.19 -1.12 -3.74
N LEU A 31 -2.29 -0.39 -3.90
CA LEU A 31 -2.69 0.64 -2.97
C LEU A 31 -3.97 0.27 -2.23
N ARG A 32 -4.07 0.75 -1.00
CA ARG A 32 -5.23 0.55 -0.13
C ARG A 32 -5.78 1.90 0.28
N GLU A 33 -7.10 1.96 0.41
CA GLU A 33 -7.76 3.15 0.93
C GLU A 33 -7.11 3.53 2.27
N PRO A 34 -6.76 4.82 2.49
CA PRO A 34 -5.92 5.22 3.62
C PRO A 34 -6.46 4.80 4.98
N THR A 35 -7.76 4.94 5.22
CA THR A 35 -8.39 4.53 6.48
C THR A 35 -8.25 3.03 6.70
N ALA A 36 -8.56 2.23 5.68
CA ALA A 36 -8.45 0.78 5.73
C ALA A 36 -6.99 0.33 5.90
N ARG A 37 -6.02 1.07 5.33
CA ARG A 37 -4.58 0.82 5.54
C ARG A 37 -4.19 1.04 7.00
N VAL A 38 -4.53 2.19 7.58
CA VAL A 38 -4.20 2.53 8.97
C VAL A 38 -4.87 1.56 9.94
N ALA A 39 -6.16 1.24 9.71
CA ALA A 39 -6.89 0.23 10.46
C ALA A 39 -6.22 -1.14 10.43
N SER A 40 -5.80 -1.59 9.24
CA SER A 40 -5.10 -2.86 9.08
C SER A 40 -3.75 -2.88 9.78
N ALA A 41 -3.01 -1.77 9.75
CA ALA A 41 -1.73 -1.64 10.45
C ALA A 41 -1.93 -1.73 11.97
N TYR A 42 -2.90 -1.00 12.53
CA TYR A 42 -3.23 -1.04 13.95
C TYR A 42 -3.62 -2.45 14.42
N ARG A 43 -4.48 -3.13 13.66
CA ARG A 43 -4.92 -4.50 13.96
C ARG A 43 -3.80 -5.53 13.84
N SER A 44 -2.90 -5.35 12.87
CA SER A 44 -1.72 -6.20 12.72
C SER A 44 -0.82 -6.15 13.95
N VAL A 45 -0.71 -4.99 14.60
CA VAL A 45 0.01 -4.87 15.88
C VAL A 45 -0.73 -5.60 17.00
N LEU A 46 -2.04 -5.42 17.14
CA LEU A 46 -2.84 -6.10 18.16
C LEU A 46 -2.77 -7.64 18.07
N GLY A 47 -2.66 -8.18 16.84
CA GLY A 47 -2.58 -9.62 16.62
C GLY A 47 -1.22 -10.27 16.88
N LYS A 48 -0.16 -9.49 17.14
CA LYS A 48 1.19 -10.02 17.37
C LYS A 48 1.43 -10.27 18.86
N ARG A 49 1.79 -11.51 19.22
CA ARG A 49 2.15 -11.93 20.59
C ARG A 49 3.44 -11.29 21.13
N LEU A 50 4.31 -10.80 20.25
CA LEU A 50 5.52 -10.07 20.60
C LEU A 50 5.52 -8.76 19.79
N PRO A 51 5.46 -7.58 20.44
CA PRO A 51 5.52 -6.29 19.77
C PRO A 51 6.95 -5.99 19.31
N GLY A 52 7.44 -6.77 18.34
CA GLY A 52 8.67 -6.49 17.63
C GLY A 52 8.45 -5.33 16.66
N GLU A 53 9.24 -4.28 16.85
CA GLU A 53 9.56 -3.17 15.95
C GLU A 53 8.55 -2.94 14.82
N LEU A 54 7.57 -2.07 15.08
CA LEU A 54 6.74 -1.55 13.99
C LEU A 54 7.62 -0.60 13.17
N THR A 55 8.09 -1.07 12.01
CA THR A 55 8.77 -0.19 11.05
C THR A 55 7.76 0.81 10.49
N LEU A 56 7.66 1.96 11.15
CA LEU A 56 6.90 3.11 10.68
C LEU A 56 7.62 3.73 9.46
N CYS A 57 6.92 4.53 8.66
CA CYS A 57 7.50 5.27 7.52
C CYS A 57 8.64 6.25 7.92
N GLY A 58 9.06 6.28 9.19
CA GLY A 58 10.00 7.24 9.74
C GLY A 58 9.34 8.60 9.96
N GLY A 59 9.70 9.25 11.06
CA GLY A 59 9.54 10.69 11.16
C GLY A 59 10.61 11.42 10.35
N CYS A 60 10.40 12.71 10.17
CA CYS A 60 11.34 13.65 9.59
C CYS A 60 12.67 13.70 10.33
N ALA A 61 12.64 13.60 11.65
CA ALA A 61 13.79 13.72 12.53
C ALA A 61 14.66 12.43 12.64
N GLY A 62 14.53 11.47 11.71
CA GLY A 62 15.26 10.20 11.80
C GLY A 62 14.48 9.09 12.55
N PRO A 63 15.05 7.87 12.65
CA PRO A 63 14.43 6.81 13.44
C PRO A 63 14.60 7.18 14.92
N GLY A 64 13.63 7.90 15.47
CA GLY A 64 13.65 8.19 16.90
C GLY A 64 13.46 6.90 17.72
N PRO A 65 13.96 6.83 18.96
CA PRO A 65 13.77 5.69 19.88
C PRO A 65 12.28 5.33 20.14
N ALA A 66 11.35 6.18 19.72
CA ALA A 66 9.90 6.01 19.83
C ALA A 66 9.30 4.87 18.95
N GLN A 67 9.99 4.36 17.93
CA GLN A 67 9.42 3.31 17.05
C GLN A 67 9.30 1.95 17.75
N LEU A 68 10.15 1.67 18.74
CA LEU A 68 10.20 0.43 19.51
C LEU A 68 9.14 0.34 20.64
N ASP A 69 8.38 1.42 20.88
CA ASP A 69 7.40 1.47 21.97
C ASP A 69 5.95 1.54 21.50
N VAL A 70 5.68 1.93 20.25
CA VAL A 70 4.32 2.02 19.70
C VAL A 70 3.57 0.68 19.81
N GLY A 71 4.23 -0.42 19.47
CA GLY A 71 3.62 -1.75 19.55
C GLY A 71 3.21 -2.14 20.97
N ARG A 72 4.10 -1.90 21.94
CA ARG A 72 3.86 -2.16 23.37
C ARG A 72 2.71 -1.33 23.90
N ARG A 73 2.66 -0.03 23.57
CA ARG A 73 1.59 0.87 23.99
C ARG A 73 0.23 0.52 23.41
N ILE A 74 0.18 0.02 22.17
CA ILE A 74 -1.08 -0.47 21.57
C ILE A 74 -1.59 -1.70 22.34
N VAL A 75 -0.71 -2.68 22.60
CA VAL A 75 -1.07 -3.90 23.32
C VAL A 75 -1.46 -3.60 24.77
N ALA A 76 -0.77 -2.67 25.43
CA ALA A 76 -1.09 -2.21 26.78
C ALA A 76 -2.34 -1.30 26.85
N GLY A 77 -2.97 -0.97 25.71
CA GLY A 77 -4.14 -0.08 25.65
C GLY A 77 -3.84 1.40 25.87
N SER A 78 -2.58 1.79 26.08
CA SER A 78 -2.16 3.18 26.30
C SER A 78 -1.97 3.99 25.00
N LEU A 79 -2.09 3.34 23.84
CA LEU A 79 -2.18 4.00 22.53
C LEU A 79 -3.40 3.50 21.75
N GLY A 80 -4.46 4.32 21.77
CA GLY A 80 -5.68 4.06 21.01
C GLY A 80 -5.51 4.29 19.51
N PHE A 81 -6.46 3.78 18.72
CA PHE A 81 -6.45 3.90 17.26
C PHE A 81 -6.32 5.34 16.75
N ALA A 82 -7.02 6.30 17.37
CA ALA A 82 -6.96 7.70 16.96
C ALA A 82 -5.59 8.34 17.20
N GLN A 83 -4.92 7.98 18.30
CA GLN A 83 -3.55 8.44 18.58
C GLN A 83 -2.56 7.78 17.62
N PHE A 84 -2.73 6.49 17.35
CA PHE A 84 -1.94 5.75 16.37
C PHE A 84 -2.04 6.36 14.95
N ALA A 85 -3.25 6.69 14.50
CA ALA A 85 -3.49 7.27 13.19
C ALA A 85 -2.81 8.65 13.01
N ARG A 86 -2.49 9.33 14.11
CA ARG A 86 -1.81 10.63 14.15
C ARG A 86 -0.30 10.56 14.28
N LEU A 87 0.28 9.37 14.46
CA LEU A 87 1.72 9.23 14.48
C LEU A 87 2.30 9.69 13.14
N GLU A 88 3.35 10.49 13.17
CA GLU A 88 3.98 11.05 11.97
C GLU A 88 4.42 9.96 10.98
N GLY A 89 4.88 8.81 11.49
CA GLY A 89 5.25 7.66 10.68
C GLY A 89 4.08 6.83 10.15
N ILE A 90 2.85 7.13 10.57
CA ILE A 90 1.61 6.53 10.06
C ILE A 90 0.92 7.49 9.09
N GLN A 91 0.86 8.78 9.43
CA GLN A 91 0.26 9.81 8.60
C GLN A 91 0.98 9.94 7.27
N ASN A 92 0.18 10.01 6.21
CA ASN A 92 0.63 10.24 4.84
C ASN A 92 1.73 9.26 4.38
N CYS A 93 1.75 8.06 4.95
CA CYS A 93 2.78 7.06 4.71
C CYS A 93 2.71 6.54 3.27
N PHE A 94 1.54 6.60 2.61
CA PHE A 94 1.44 6.27 1.19
C PHE A 94 2.15 7.33 0.31
N ALA A 95 1.95 8.62 0.58
CA ALA A 95 2.69 9.68 -0.10
C ALA A 95 4.21 9.55 0.10
N LYS A 96 4.66 9.31 1.33
CA LYS A 96 6.07 9.09 1.69
C LYS A 96 6.67 7.92 0.93
N TYR A 97 5.94 6.81 0.88
CA TYR A 97 6.34 5.60 0.15
C TYR A 97 6.47 5.87 -1.36
N LEU A 98 5.49 6.53 -1.98
CA LEU A 98 5.54 6.83 -3.41
C LEU A 98 6.74 7.72 -3.76
N LEU A 99 7.00 8.73 -2.94
CA LEU A 99 8.08 9.69 -3.18
C LEU A 99 9.45 9.14 -2.78
N GLY A 100 9.51 8.13 -1.91
CA GLY A 100 10.75 7.61 -1.35
C GLY A 100 11.38 8.59 -0.34
N VAL A 101 10.54 9.34 0.38
CA VAL A 101 10.97 10.40 1.31
C VAL A 101 10.40 10.14 2.70
N ARG A 102 11.08 10.67 3.72
CA ARG A 102 10.61 10.62 5.12
C ARG A 102 9.73 11.83 5.46
N CYS A 103 10.11 12.98 4.93
CA CYS A 103 9.37 14.24 5.04
C CYS A 103 8.62 14.51 3.75
N LEU A 104 7.36 14.90 3.86
CA LEU A 104 6.62 15.32 2.68
C LEU A 104 7.04 16.74 2.28
N PRO A 105 7.42 16.95 1.01
CA PRO A 105 7.58 18.30 0.48
C PRO A 105 6.21 18.98 0.39
N ARG A 106 6.20 20.32 0.26
CA ARG A 106 4.96 21.11 0.21
C ARG A 106 4.04 20.70 -0.95
N ASP A 107 4.63 20.26 -2.06
CA ASP A 107 3.97 19.83 -3.30
C ASP A 107 3.79 18.30 -3.39
N ALA A 108 3.83 17.59 -2.25
CA ALA A 108 3.78 16.13 -2.20
C ALA A 108 2.63 15.50 -2.99
N VAL A 109 1.43 16.10 -2.95
CA VAL A 109 0.27 15.61 -3.71
C VAL A 109 0.57 15.63 -5.21
N THR A 110 1.08 16.75 -5.72
CA THR A 110 1.39 16.93 -7.14
C THR A 110 2.47 15.95 -7.60
N LEU A 111 3.58 15.89 -6.86
CA LEU A 111 4.70 15.00 -7.19
C LEU A 111 4.30 13.51 -7.14
N ALA A 112 3.59 13.10 -6.10
CA ALA A 112 3.19 11.71 -5.94
C ALA A 112 2.11 11.31 -6.96
N ALA A 113 1.18 12.21 -7.29
CA ALA A 113 0.20 11.99 -8.36
C ALA A 113 0.89 11.90 -9.73
N GLN A 114 1.89 12.73 -10.02
CA GLN A 114 2.69 12.61 -11.23
C GLN A 114 3.41 11.26 -11.27
N ARG A 115 4.01 10.84 -10.16
CA ARG A 115 4.70 9.55 -10.08
C ARG A 115 3.75 8.38 -10.31
N LEU A 116 2.54 8.40 -9.76
CA LEU A 116 1.50 7.40 -10.06
C LEU A 116 1.14 7.32 -11.55
N ARG A 117 1.17 8.45 -12.26
CA ARG A 117 0.86 8.49 -13.70
C ARG A 117 2.01 7.94 -14.54
N THR A 118 3.24 8.35 -14.29
CA THR A 118 4.37 8.14 -15.22
C THR A 118 5.48 7.24 -14.67
N GLY A 119 5.65 7.19 -13.35
CA GLY A 119 6.74 6.49 -12.67
C GLY A 119 6.42 5.04 -12.28
N PHE A 120 5.20 4.56 -12.52
CA PHE A 120 4.81 3.18 -12.27
C PHE A 120 4.41 2.47 -13.57
N ALA A 121 4.89 1.25 -13.76
CA ALA A 121 4.44 0.35 -14.80
C ALA A 121 3.08 -0.26 -14.45
N PHE A 122 2.77 -0.37 -13.15
CA PHE A 122 1.48 -0.84 -12.64
C PHE A 122 1.11 -0.17 -11.32
N VAL A 123 -0.16 0.20 -11.21
CA VAL A 123 -0.80 0.70 -9.99
C VAL A 123 -2.12 -0.04 -9.83
N GLY A 124 -2.19 -0.98 -8.89
CA GLY A 124 -3.43 -1.69 -8.57
C GLY A 124 -4.07 -1.22 -7.27
N LEU A 125 -5.28 -1.70 -7.00
CA LEU A 125 -6.06 -1.37 -5.82
C LEU A 125 -6.47 -2.63 -5.07
N THR A 126 -6.15 -2.69 -3.77
CA THR A 126 -6.58 -3.79 -2.88
C THR A 126 -8.10 -3.97 -2.84
N ALA A 127 -8.88 -2.88 -2.91
CA ALA A 127 -10.34 -2.94 -2.97
C ALA A 127 -10.89 -3.51 -4.28
N LYS A 128 -10.05 -3.64 -5.31
CA LYS A 128 -10.35 -4.24 -6.62
C LYS A 128 -9.34 -5.34 -6.90
N TRP A 129 -9.15 -6.25 -5.93
CA TRP A 129 -8.12 -7.28 -5.94
C TRP A 129 -8.11 -8.09 -7.25
N VAL A 130 -9.24 -8.72 -7.58
CA VAL A 130 -9.39 -9.55 -8.79
C VAL A 130 -9.01 -8.77 -10.04
N LEU A 131 -9.60 -7.59 -10.25
CA LEU A 131 -9.33 -6.76 -11.42
C LEU A 131 -7.88 -6.25 -11.45
N SER A 132 -7.26 -6.03 -10.28
CA SER A 132 -5.85 -5.65 -10.20
C SER A 132 -4.92 -6.78 -10.61
N LEU A 133 -5.25 -8.02 -10.25
CA LEU A 133 -4.53 -9.20 -10.74
C LEU A 133 -4.71 -9.36 -12.24
N CYS A 134 -5.94 -9.30 -12.77
CA CYS A 134 -6.16 -9.40 -14.21
C CYS A 134 -5.42 -8.29 -14.99
N LEU A 135 -5.47 -7.04 -14.52
CA LEU A 135 -4.72 -5.95 -15.14
C LEU A 135 -3.21 -6.19 -15.09
N PHE A 136 -2.68 -6.64 -13.95
CA PHE A 136 -1.26 -6.99 -13.81
C PHE A 136 -0.88 -8.05 -14.85
N HIS A 137 -1.66 -9.12 -14.92
CA HIS A 137 -1.42 -10.23 -15.84
C HIS A 137 -1.51 -9.82 -17.31
N ALA A 138 -2.49 -9.00 -17.68
CA ALA A 138 -2.63 -8.44 -19.03
C ALA A 138 -1.42 -7.59 -19.44
N LEU A 139 -0.89 -6.77 -18.52
CA LEU A 139 0.25 -5.90 -18.79
C LEU A 139 1.58 -6.64 -18.91
N PHE A 140 1.72 -7.79 -18.25
CA PHE A 140 3.03 -8.35 -17.95
C PHE A 140 3.25 -9.79 -18.40
N THR A 141 2.20 -10.60 -18.44
CA THR A 141 2.33 -12.04 -18.68
C THR A 141 1.48 -12.56 -19.84
N GLY A 142 0.37 -11.87 -20.15
CA GLY A 142 -0.63 -12.34 -21.12
C GLY A 142 -1.34 -13.64 -20.72
N ARG A 143 -1.22 -14.07 -19.45
CA ARG A 143 -1.81 -15.32 -18.94
C ARG A 143 -2.78 -15.02 -17.80
N PRO A 144 -3.89 -15.76 -17.63
CA PRO A 144 -4.79 -15.55 -16.50
C PRO A 144 -4.07 -15.70 -15.15
N PRO A 145 -4.52 -14.96 -14.11
CA PRO A 145 -4.09 -15.21 -12.75
C PRO A 145 -4.53 -16.60 -12.28
N GLY A 146 -3.68 -17.28 -11.53
CA GLY A 146 -3.99 -18.61 -10.98
C GLY A 146 -4.81 -18.56 -9.68
N ASP A 147 -5.48 -19.67 -9.34
CA ASP A 147 -6.32 -19.79 -8.14
C ASP A 147 -5.60 -19.41 -6.84
N ALA A 148 -4.32 -19.80 -6.74
CA ALA A 148 -3.48 -19.51 -5.57
C ALA A 148 -3.25 -18.00 -5.34
N GLU A 149 -3.52 -17.17 -6.35
CA GLU A 149 -3.38 -15.71 -6.30
C GLU A 149 -4.64 -15.03 -5.74
N PHE A 150 -5.79 -15.71 -5.81
CA PHE A 150 -7.04 -15.25 -5.19
C PHE A 150 -7.15 -15.60 -3.71
N ALA A 151 -6.27 -16.48 -3.21
CA ALA A 151 -6.27 -16.89 -1.81
C ALA A 151 -5.94 -15.71 -0.87
N ASN A 152 -6.79 -15.48 0.14
CA ASN A 152 -6.52 -14.49 1.18
C ASN A 152 -5.45 -15.00 2.16
N ARG A 153 -4.19 -14.64 1.92
CA ARG A 153 -3.05 -15.04 2.76
C ARG A 153 -2.89 -14.20 4.04
N HIS A 154 -3.69 -13.15 4.21
CA HIS A 154 -3.67 -12.28 5.38
C HIS A 154 -5.09 -12.06 5.93
N PRO A 155 -5.74 -13.13 6.42
CA PRO A 155 -7.05 -13.00 7.03
C PRO A 155 -6.96 -12.06 8.23
N THR A 156 -7.82 -11.04 8.23
CA THR A 156 -7.95 -10.16 9.39
C THR A 156 -8.76 -10.90 10.45
N PRO A 157 -8.32 -10.97 11.72
CA PRO A 157 -9.09 -11.65 12.76
C PRO A 157 -10.50 -11.05 12.88
N ARG A 158 -11.54 -11.89 12.96
CA ARG A 158 -12.95 -11.45 13.09
C ARG A 158 -13.21 -10.62 14.35
N THR A 159 -12.39 -10.77 15.38
CA THR A 159 -12.52 -10.10 16.69
C THR A 159 -11.85 -8.73 16.75
N ALA A 160 -11.34 -8.20 15.63
CA ALA A 160 -10.67 -6.92 15.64
C ALA A 160 -11.64 -5.78 16.01
N PRO A 161 -11.29 -4.90 16.97
CA PRO A 161 -12.19 -3.85 17.41
C PRO A 161 -12.62 -2.94 16.24
N PRO A 162 -13.86 -2.44 16.27
CA PRO A 162 -14.32 -1.45 15.30
C PRO A 162 -13.44 -0.21 15.41
N VAL A 163 -12.95 0.25 14.26
CA VAL A 163 -12.17 1.48 14.18
C VAL A 163 -13.07 2.59 13.71
N ASN A 164 -13.02 3.74 14.38
CA ASN A 164 -13.75 4.91 13.93
C ASN A 164 -13.07 5.50 12.69
N LYS A 165 -13.73 5.39 11.52
CA LYS A 165 -13.18 5.81 10.23
C LYS A 165 -12.94 7.32 10.13
N SER A 166 -13.78 8.14 10.76
CA SER A 166 -13.60 9.60 10.72
C SER A 166 -12.35 10.03 11.48
N LEU A 167 -11.99 9.33 12.57
CA LEU A 167 -10.76 9.58 13.33
C LEU A 167 -9.49 9.13 12.60
N ALA A 168 -9.58 8.11 11.73
CA ALA A 168 -8.46 7.64 10.91
C ALA A 168 -8.00 8.66 9.85
N LEU A 169 -8.94 9.51 9.44
CA LEU A 169 -8.79 10.41 8.32
C LEU A 169 -8.15 11.75 8.68
N ALA A 170 -8.13 12.10 9.96
CA ALA A 170 -7.52 13.34 10.45
C ALA A 170 -5.98 13.29 10.27
N GLY A 171 -5.45 14.17 9.43
CA GLY A 171 -4.03 14.25 9.09
C GLY A 171 -3.57 13.26 8.00
N ASN A 172 -4.51 12.64 7.27
CA ASN A 172 -4.25 11.78 6.10
C ASN A 172 -4.86 12.38 4.81
N GLU A 173 -4.99 13.70 4.74
CA GLU A 173 -5.61 14.41 3.61
C GLU A 173 -4.79 14.23 2.32
N VAL A 174 -3.45 14.23 2.42
CA VAL A 174 -2.54 13.96 1.30
C VAL A 174 -2.77 12.55 0.76
N ASP A 175 -2.78 11.55 1.65
CA ASP A 175 -3.03 10.15 1.25
C ASP A 175 -4.43 9.98 0.63
N ARG A 176 -5.45 10.71 1.11
CA ARG A 176 -6.80 10.69 0.54
C ARG A 176 -6.83 11.25 -0.88
N ALA A 177 -6.22 12.41 -1.09
CA ALA A 177 -6.13 13.02 -2.41
C ALA A 177 -5.36 12.11 -3.39
N LEU A 178 -4.26 11.51 -2.93
CA LEU A 178 -3.49 10.58 -3.73
C LEU A 178 -4.21 9.27 -4.02
N TYR A 179 -5.02 8.77 -3.08
CA TYR A 179 -5.80 7.56 -3.34
C TYR A 179 -6.87 7.81 -4.41
N ALA A 180 -7.49 8.99 -4.43
CA ALA A 180 -8.38 9.38 -5.53
C ALA A 180 -7.64 9.43 -6.88
N ALA A 181 -6.43 10.01 -6.91
CA ALA A 181 -5.58 10.01 -8.11
C ALA A 181 -5.17 8.59 -8.54
N ALA A 182 -4.87 7.70 -7.60
CA ALA A 182 -4.58 6.29 -7.88
C ALA A 182 -5.79 5.55 -8.46
N VAL A 183 -7.00 5.81 -7.94
CA VAL A 183 -8.24 5.25 -8.50
C VAL A 183 -8.45 5.69 -9.94
N ALA A 184 -8.25 6.98 -10.24
CA ALA A 184 -8.35 7.49 -11.61
C ALA A 184 -7.30 6.85 -12.54
N ALA A 185 -6.04 6.75 -12.08
CA ALA A 185 -4.96 6.10 -12.84
C ALA A 185 -5.23 4.61 -13.09
N PHE A 186 -5.74 3.89 -12.09
CA PHE A 186 -6.13 2.49 -12.21
C PHE A 186 -7.26 2.30 -13.22
N ARG A 187 -8.34 3.08 -13.11
CA ARG A 187 -9.48 3.02 -14.03
C ARG A 187 -9.06 3.27 -15.47
N ARG A 188 -8.23 4.29 -15.69
CA ARG A 188 -7.70 4.59 -17.03
C ARG A 188 -6.95 3.39 -17.61
N ARG A 189 -6.05 2.77 -16.84
CA ARG A 189 -5.31 1.58 -17.27
C ARG A 189 -6.20 0.38 -17.54
N VAL A 190 -7.26 0.18 -16.75
CA VAL A 190 -8.24 -0.88 -17.01
C VAL A 190 -8.92 -0.67 -18.37
N VAL A 191 -9.33 0.56 -18.68
CA VAL A 191 -9.95 0.90 -19.97
C VAL A 191 -8.95 0.70 -21.12
N GLU A 192 -7.73 1.23 -21.00
CA GLU A 192 -6.66 1.10 -22.00
C GLU A 192 -6.30 -0.37 -22.29
N ASN A 193 -6.51 -1.28 -21.33
CA ASN A 193 -6.14 -2.69 -21.44
C ASN A 193 -7.36 -3.63 -21.43
N ALA A 194 -8.57 -3.10 -21.69
CA ALA A 194 -9.81 -3.86 -21.55
C ALA A 194 -9.84 -5.12 -22.44
N ALA A 195 -9.38 -5.02 -23.68
CA ALA A 195 -9.32 -6.16 -24.61
C ALA A 195 -8.34 -7.24 -24.12
N ALA A 196 -7.16 -6.83 -23.65
CA ALA A 196 -6.16 -7.76 -23.10
C ALA A 196 -6.65 -8.44 -21.82
N ILE A 197 -7.39 -7.72 -20.97
CA ILE A 197 -8.02 -8.28 -19.77
C ILE A 197 -9.11 -9.29 -20.15
N ALA A 198 -9.96 -8.96 -21.13
CA ALA A 198 -11.03 -9.84 -21.59
C ALA A 198 -10.49 -11.14 -22.20
N GLY A 199 -9.37 -11.08 -22.93
CA GLY A 199 -8.71 -12.25 -23.49
C GLY A 199 -7.97 -13.16 -22.50
N LEU A 200 -8.00 -12.86 -21.19
CA LEU A 200 -7.49 -13.77 -20.17
C LEU A 200 -8.52 -14.85 -19.76
N GLY A 201 -9.80 -14.66 -20.12
CA GLY A 201 -10.92 -15.54 -19.77
C GLY A 201 -11.20 -16.61 -20.81
#